data_AF-A0A1G7A9P4-F1
#
_entry.id   AF-A0A1G7A9P4-F1
#
_cell.length_a   1.000
_cell.length_b   1.000
_cell.length_c   1.000
_cell.angle_alpha   90.00
_cell.angle_beta   90.00
_cell.angle_gamma   90.00
#
_symmetry.space_group_name_H-M   'P 1'
#
loop_
_entity.id
_entity.type
_entity.pdbx_description
1 polymer ?
#
loop_
_entity_poly.entity_id
_entity_poly.type
_entity_poly.pdbx_seq_one_letter_code
_entity_poly.pdbx_strand_id
1 'polypeptide(L)'
;MHRKLVNLNSYLTVCGNLIAQKLNMPIINKWSDSNYIVLSEAVMRETKIYISKNTLKRVFGKLKTKESYHPQITTLNALAIFVGYLNWNEFKSSEAASLHGVRKTLTSWFTNPQGIFGNLVTKPFIFILLLVMLLVMVIVLLWH
;
A
#
# COMPACT_ATOMS: atom_id res chain seq x y z
N MET A 1 -23.68 5.38 19.31
CA MET A 1 -22.79 4.65 18.39
C MET A 1 -22.35 5.48 17.16
N HIS A 2 -22.40 6.83 17.21
CA HIS A 2 -22.17 7.71 16.03
C HIS A 2 -20.74 8.29 15.86
N ARG A 3 -19.90 8.31 16.91
CA ARG A 3 -18.55 8.92 16.84
C ARG A 3 -17.57 8.16 15.92
N LYS A 4 -17.73 6.85 15.70
CA LYS A 4 -16.80 6.06 14.87
C LYS A 4 -16.93 6.32 13.37
N LEU A 5 -18.14 6.65 12.89
CA LEU A 5 -18.42 6.79 11.46
C LEU A 5 -17.97 8.14 10.88
N VAL A 6 -18.10 9.22 11.67
CA VAL A 6 -17.64 10.56 11.26
C VAL A 6 -16.13 10.59 11.02
N ASN A 7 -15.36 9.84 11.81
CA ASN A 7 -13.91 9.77 11.70
C ASN A 7 -13.42 8.95 10.49
N LEU A 8 -14.17 7.95 10.02
CA LEU A 8 -13.69 7.11 8.91
C LEU A 8 -13.64 7.88 7.58
N ASN A 9 -14.66 8.70 7.32
CA ASN A 9 -14.75 9.49 6.09
C ASN A 9 -13.65 10.55 5.98
N SER A 10 -13.23 11.14 7.11
CA SER A 10 -12.11 12.10 7.11
C SER A 10 -10.78 11.41 6.79
N TYR A 11 -10.47 10.27 7.42
CA TYR A 11 -9.26 9.49 7.13
C TYR A 11 -9.22 9.02 5.67
N LEU A 12 -10.35 8.58 5.11
CA LEU A 12 -10.43 8.18 3.70
C LEU A 12 -10.20 9.35 2.74
N THR A 13 -10.66 10.55 3.10
CA THR A 13 -10.39 11.76 2.30
C THR A 13 -8.90 12.10 2.31
N VAL A 14 -8.25 12.02 3.47
CA VAL A 14 -6.80 12.25 3.59
C VAL A 14 -6.02 11.20 2.80
N CYS A 15 -6.32 9.91 2.99
CA CYS A 15 -5.72 8.82 2.24
C CYS A 15 -5.89 9.02 0.72
N GLY A 16 -7.10 9.38 0.28
CA GLY A 16 -7.41 9.69 -1.11
C GLY A 16 -6.57 10.84 -1.69
N ASN A 17 -6.29 11.87 -0.90
CA ASN A 17 -5.43 12.97 -1.32
C ASN A 17 -3.95 12.57 -1.39
N LEU A 18 -3.47 11.74 -0.46
CA LEU A 18 -2.11 11.17 -0.53
C LEU A 18 -1.94 10.30 -1.78
N ILE A 19 -2.94 9.50 -2.12
CA ILE A 19 -3.00 8.73 -3.36
C ILE A 19 -2.94 9.65 -4.58
N ALA A 20 -3.76 10.72 -4.58
CA ALA A 20 -3.78 11.69 -5.67
C ALA A 20 -2.41 12.36 -5.87
N GLN A 21 -1.74 12.73 -4.78
CA GLN A 21 -0.38 13.27 -4.83
C GLN A 21 0.62 12.24 -5.38
N LYS A 22 0.58 11.00 -4.87
CA LYS A 22 1.48 9.91 -5.32
C LYS A 22 1.32 9.59 -6.80
N LEU A 23 0.10 9.62 -7.31
CA LEU A 23 -0.22 9.30 -8.71
C LEU A 23 -0.26 10.54 -9.62
N ASN A 24 0.08 11.73 -9.10
CA ASN A 24 -0.04 13.01 -9.80
C ASN A 24 -1.42 13.22 -10.46
N MET A 25 -2.48 12.82 -9.75
CA MET A 25 -3.88 12.93 -10.18
C MET A 25 -4.58 14.09 -9.48
N PRO A 26 -5.73 14.55 -10.00
CA PRO A 26 -6.57 15.52 -9.31
C PRO A 26 -6.98 15.04 -7.92
N ILE A 27 -7.34 15.98 -7.03
CA ILE A 27 -7.91 15.65 -5.72
C ILE A 27 -9.15 14.75 -5.84
N ILE A 28 -9.37 13.94 -4.81
CA ILE A 28 -10.32 12.82 -4.85
C ILE A 28 -11.76 13.21 -5.22
N ASN A 29 -12.21 14.41 -4.84
CA ASN A 29 -13.54 14.91 -5.19
C ASN A 29 -13.74 15.09 -6.70
N LYS A 30 -12.67 15.33 -7.46
CA LYS A 30 -12.65 15.50 -8.93
C LYS A 30 -12.37 14.21 -9.68
N TRP A 31 -12.32 13.05 -9.00
CA TRP A 31 -12.02 11.80 -9.69
C TRP A 31 -13.10 11.36 -10.68
N SER A 32 -12.64 10.99 -11.88
CA SER A 32 -13.41 10.31 -12.91
C SER A 32 -13.32 8.79 -12.76
N ASP A 33 -14.13 8.05 -13.52
CA ASP A 33 -14.07 6.59 -13.53
C ASP A 33 -12.70 6.05 -13.97
N SER A 34 -11.99 6.78 -14.84
CA SER A 34 -10.63 6.44 -15.26
C SER A 34 -9.65 6.48 -14.09
N ASN A 35 -9.75 7.49 -13.21
CA ASN A 35 -8.87 7.60 -12.05
C ASN A 35 -9.00 6.41 -11.09
N TYR A 36 -10.20 5.85 -10.96
CA TYR A 36 -10.42 4.63 -10.15
C TYR A 36 -9.85 3.36 -10.81
N ILE A 37 -9.76 3.32 -12.15
CA ILE A 37 -9.08 2.23 -12.87
C ILE A 37 -7.58 2.32 -12.63
N VAL A 38 -7.00 3.51 -12.82
CA VAL A 38 -5.57 3.76 -12.55
C VAL A 38 -5.21 3.39 -11.12
N LEU A 39 -6.03 3.79 -10.14
CA LEU A 39 -5.81 3.42 -8.74
C LEU A 39 -5.88 1.91 -8.52
N SER A 40 -6.87 1.23 -9.10
CA SER A 40 -7.02 -0.22 -9.00
C SER A 40 -5.76 -0.95 -9.48
N GLU A 41 -5.25 -0.55 -10.63
CA GLU A 41 -4.03 -1.11 -11.21
C GLU A 41 -2.78 -0.79 -10.38
N ALA A 42 -2.65 0.45 -9.91
CA ALA A 42 -1.50 0.88 -9.12
C ALA A 42 -1.43 0.14 -7.77
N VAL A 43 -2.56 0.04 -7.06
CA VAL A 43 -2.64 -0.70 -5.78
C VAL A 43 -2.34 -2.17 -6.00
N MET A 44 -2.91 -2.79 -7.04
CA MET A 44 -2.62 -4.20 -7.35
C MET A 44 -1.14 -4.42 -7.65
N ARG A 45 -0.51 -3.51 -8.39
CA ARG A 45 0.90 -3.62 -8.79
C ARG A 45 1.84 -3.60 -7.59
N GLU A 46 1.61 -2.68 -6.65
CA GLU A 46 2.49 -2.46 -5.50
C GLU A 46 2.16 -3.34 -4.31
N THR A 47 0.87 -3.51 -3.98
CA THR A 47 0.45 -4.22 -2.76
C THR A 47 0.11 -5.69 -3.02
N LYS A 48 0.01 -6.10 -4.30
CA LYS A 48 -0.48 -7.41 -4.74
C LYS A 48 -1.92 -7.74 -4.32
N ILE A 49 -2.67 -6.74 -3.85
CA ILE A 49 -4.07 -6.86 -3.49
C ILE A 49 -4.91 -6.22 -4.58
N TYR A 50 -5.74 -7.02 -5.24
CA TYR A 50 -6.67 -6.51 -6.25
C TYR A 50 -7.90 -5.90 -5.60
N ILE A 51 -8.20 -4.64 -5.95
CA ILE A 51 -9.41 -3.96 -5.53
C ILE A 51 -10.08 -3.40 -6.78
N SER A 52 -11.32 -3.83 -7.05
CA SER A 52 -12.06 -3.35 -8.22
C SER A 52 -12.36 -1.85 -8.13
N LYS A 53 -12.44 -1.18 -9.29
CA LYS A 53 -12.87 0.23 -9.38
C LYS A 53 -14.21 0.49 -8.67
N ASN A 54 -15.14 -0.46 -8.72
CA ASN A 54 -16.45 -0.34 -8.09
C ASN A 54 -16.35 -0.40 -6.57
N THR A 55 -15.47 -1.25 -6.04
CA THR A 55 -15.16 -1.31 -4.61
C THR A 55 -14.54 0.00 -4.14
N LEU A 56 -13.57 0.55 -4.90
CA LEU A 56 -12.95 1.84 -4.58
C LEU A 56 -13.98 3.00 -4.59
N LYS A 57 -14.88 3.04 -5.58
CA LYS A 57 -15.97 4.03 -5.64
C LYS A 57 -16.90 3.96 -4.42
N ARG A 58 -17.14 2.76 -3.87
CA ARG A 58 -17.90 2.56 -2.62
C ARG A 58 -17.11 3.00 -1.40
N VAL A 59 -15.82 2.64 -1.32
CA VAL A 59 -14.91 3.03 -0.23
C VAL A 59 -14.85 4.55 -0.09
N PHE A 60 -14.68 5.28 -1.19
CA PHE A 60 -14.57 6.74 -1.19
C PHE A 60 -15.91 7.48 -1.26
N GLY A 61 -17.03 6.80 -1.06
CA GLY A 61 -18.36 7.43 -0.93
C GLY A 61 -18.94 8.03 -2.22
N LYS A 62 -18.34 7.79 -3.39
CA LYS A 62 -18.93 8.23 -4.69
C LYS A 62 -20.14 7.42 -5.11
N LEU A 63 -20.32 6.22 -4.56
CA LEU A 63 -21.56 5.46 -4.67
C LEU A 63 -22.30 5.51 -3.34
N LYS A 64 -23.47 6.15 -3.33
CA LYS A 64 -24.39 6.08 -2.18
C LYS A 64 -24.90 4.64 -2.05
N THR A 65 -24.31 3.86 -1.16
CA THR A 65 -24.93 2.63 -0.67
C THR A 65 -26.01 2.99 0.35
N LYS A 66 -27.18 2.35 0.23
CA LYS A 66 -28.34 2.53 1.14
C LYS A 66 -28.05 2.13 2.59
N GLU A 67 -26.94 1.46 2.83
CA GLU A 67 -26.48 1.02 4.14
C GLU A 67 -25.01 1.40 4.31
N SER A 68 -24.61 1.66 5.56
CA SER A 68 -23.25 2.00 5.97
C SER A 68 -22.25 0.96 5.44
N TYR A 69 -21.69 1.18 4.25
CA TYR A 69 -20.73 0.27 3.66
C TYR A 69 -19.46 0.34 4.49
N HIS A 70 -19.21 -0.71 5.27
CA HIS A 70 -17.98 -0.88 6.02
C HIS A 70 -16.98 -1.58 5.10
N PRO A 71 -16.00 -0.86 4.53
CA PRO A 71 -15.01 -1.50 3.69
C PRO A 71 -14.26 -2.56 4.49
N GLN A 72 -13.93 -3.67 3.83
CA GLN A 72 -13.12 -4.71 4.45
C GLN A 72 -11.78 -4.13 4.92
N ILE A 73 -11.31 -4.59 6.07
CA ILE A 73 -10.03 -4.14 6.64
C ILE A 73 -8.85 -4.40 5.70
N THR A 74 -8.92 -5.47 4.90
CA THR A 74 -7.94 -5.80 3.86
C THR A 74 -7.86 -4.70 2.79
N THR A 75 -8.99 -4.20 2.32
CA THR A 75 -9.10 -3.08 1.38
C THR A 75 -8.47 -1.82 1.96
N LEU A 76 -8.78 -1.50 3.23
CA LEU A 76 -8.22 -0.34 3.91
C LEU A 76 -6.70 -0.47 4.11
N ASN A 77 -6.22 -1.66 4.48
CA ASN A 77 -4.80 -1.94 4.63
C ASN A 77 -4.05 -1.78 3.32
N ALA A 78 -4.59 -2.29 2.20
CA ALA A 78 -3.99 -2.12 0.89
C ALA A 78 -3.83 -0.63 0.51
N LEU A 79 -4.84 0.20 0.80
CA LEU A 79 -4.74 1.65 0.55
C LEU A 79 -3.69 2.32 1.44
N ALA A 80 -3.61 1.94 2.73
CA ALA A 80 -2.59 2.44 3.65
C ALA A 80 -1.17 2.04 3.22
N ILE A 81 -0.97 0.77 2.85
CA ILE A 81 0.29 0.23 2.31
C ILE A 81 0.68 0.96 1.04
N PHE A 82 -0.28 1.19 0.15
CA PHE A 82 -0.03 1.90 -1.09
C PHE A 82 0.46 3.35 -0.85
N VAL A 83 0.04 4.02 0.22
CA VAL A 83 0.55 5.37 0.56
C VAL A 83 1.73 5.36 1.55
N GLY A 84 2.25 4.18 1.91
CA GLY A 84 3.51 4.02 2.64
C GLY A 84 3.39 3.69 4.14
N TYR A 85 2.20 3.30 4.63
CA TYR A 85 2.01 2.84 6.02
C TYR A 85 1.90 1.32 6.09
N LEU A 86 2.19 0.69 7.23
CA LEU A 86 2.09 -0.76 7.41
C LEU A 86 0.66 -1.28 7.24
N ASN A 87 -0.30 -0.53 7.78
CA ASN A 87 -1.72 -0.90 7.79
C ASN A 87 -2.61 0.31 8.09
N TRP A 88 -3.92 0.12 7.99
CA TRP A 88 -4.90 1.18 8.20
C TRP A 88 -4.93 1.72 9.64
N ASN A 89 -4.62 0.89 10.64
CA ASN A 89 -4.58 1.34 12.02
C ASN A 89 -3.40 2.27 12.26
N GLU A 90 -2.23 1.94 11.72
CA GLU A 90 -1.05 2.81 11.77
C GLU A 90 -1.32 4.15 11.09
N PHE A 91 -1.91 4.13 9.89
CA PHE A 91 -2.32 5.34 9.18
C PHE A 91 -3.24 6.23 10.03
N LYS A 92 -4.26 5.68 10.68
CA LYS A 92 -5.13 6.47 11.57
C LYS A 92 -4.36 7.04 12.76
N SER A 93 -3.48 6.24 13.36
CA SER A 93 -2.68 6.67 14.50
C SER A 93 -1.70 7.78 14.13
N SER A 94 -1.08 7.72 12.94
CA SER A 94 -0.19 8.77 12.44
C SER A 94 -0.92 10.06 12.12
N GLU A 95 -2.12 9.97 11.53
CA GLU A 95 -2.94 11.15 11.25
C GLU A 95 -3.46 11.79 12.55
N ALA A 96 -3.89 10.98 13.52
CA ALA A 96 -4.26 11.46 14.85
C ALA A 96 -3.09 12.12 15.58
N ALA A 97 -1.87 11.57 15.46
CA ALA A 97 -0.66 12.16 16.05
C ALA A 97 -0.21 13.44 15.33
N SER A 98 -0.43 13.54 14.01
CA SER A 98 -0.12 14.72 13.21
C SER A 98 -0.96 15.92 13.61
N LEU A 99 -2.19 15.71 14.06
CA LEU A 99 -3.05 16.74 14.65
C LEU A 99 -2.53 17.26 16.02
N HIS A 100 -1.67 16.48 16.69
CA HIS A 100 -1.07 16.81 17.98
C HIS A 100 0.42 17.20 17.90
N GLY A 101 0.96 17.45 16.70
CA GLY A 101 2.28 18.08 16.53
C GLY A 101 3.50 17.16 16.62
N VAL A 102 3.34 15.83 16.64
CA VAL A 102 4.48 14.90 16.65
C VAL A 102 4.72 14.33 15.25
N ARG A 103 5.32 15.14 14.37
CA ARG A 103 5.96 14.67 13.14
C ARG A 103 7.45 14.49 13.39
N LYS A 104 7.81 13.55 14.27
CA LYS A 104 9.17 13.04 14.46
C LYS A 104 9.04 11.55 14.74
N THR A 105 9.78 10.72 13.99
CA THR A 105 10.01 9.26 14.18
C THR A 105 9.28 8.24 13.30
N LEU A 106 8.76 8.61 12.11
CA LEU A 106 8.35 7.61 11.09
C LEU A 106 9.50 6.79 10.47
N THR A 107 10.74 6.94 10.94
CA THR A 107 11.92 6.25 10.38
C THR A 107 12.63 5.29 11.32
N SER A 108 12.27 5.16 12.61
CA SER A 108 13.08 4.33 13.54
C SER A 108 12.70 2.85 13.60
N TRP A 109 11.52 2.43 13.14
CA TRP A 109 11.16 1.01 13.02
C TRP A 109 11.19 0.49 11.57
N PHE A 110 11.41 1.39 10.59
CA PHE A 110 11.56 1.06 9.17
C PHE A 110 12.83 0.26 8.84
N THR A 111 13.79 0.14 9.77
CA THR A 111 15.06 -0.59 9.55
C THR A 111 15.06 -2.03 10.03
N ASN A 112 13.93 -2.60 10.47
CA ASN A 112 13.87 -4.04 10.76
C ASN A 112 12.87 -4.76 9.84
N PRO A 113 13.29 -5.20 8.64
CA PRO A 113 12.44 -5.91 7.69
C PRO A 113 12.11 -7.37 8.10
N GLN A 114 12.50 -7.84 9.29
CA GLN A 114 12.44 -9.27 9.64
C GLN A 114 11.08 -9.77 10.15
N GLY A 115 10.06 -8.91 10.31
CA GLY A 115 8.89 -9.25 11.15
C GLY A 115 7.55 -9.56 10.48
N ILE A 116 7.28 -9.14 9.23
CA ILE A 116 5.89 -9.17 8.70
C ILE A 116 5.76 -9.84 7.32
N PHE A 117 6.83 -9.89 6.52
CA PHE A 117 6.86 -10.62 5.25
C PHE A 117 7.79 -11.83 5.37
N GLY A 118 7.41 -12.81 6.19
CA GLY A 118 8.09 -14.09 6.22
C GLY A 118 8.09 -14.73 4.83
N ASN A 119 9.28 -14.82 4.22
CA ASN A 119 9.69 -15.80 3.21
C ASN A 119 8.94 -15.80 1.86
N LEU A 120 9.02 -14.75 1.04
CA LEU A 120 8.61 -14.90 -0.38
C LEU A 120 9.46 -14.19 -1.45
N VAL A 121 10.60 -13.59 -1.12
CA VAL A 121 11.60 -13.19 -2.14
C VAL A 121 13.01 -13.40 -1.60
N THR A 122 13.43 -14.66 -1.46
CA THR A 122 14.86 -14.97 -1.50
C THR A 122 15.34 -14.69 -2.92
N LYS A 123 16.24 -13.73 -3.10
CA LYS A 123 16.67 -13.22 -4.43
C LYS A 123 17.16 -14.38 -5.32
N PRO A 124 16.42 -14.80 -6.37
CA PRO A 124 16.86 -15.90 -7.24
C PRO A 124 18.14 -15.54 -8.01
N PHE A 125 18.41 -14.25 -8.20
CA PHE A 125 19.60 -13.75 -8.89
C PHE A 125 20.94 -14.07 -8.21
N ILE A 126 20.98 -14.13 -6.87
CA ILE A 126 22.24 -14.39 -6.15
C ILE A 126 22.66 -15.86 -6.33
N PHE A 127 21.70 -16.78 -6.27
CA PHE A 127 21.95 -18.20 -6.50
C PHE A 127 22.35 -18.49 -7.95
N ILE A 128 21.74 -17.80 -8.93
CA ILE A 128 22.09 -17.94 -10.34
C ILE A 128 23.52 -17.44 -10.60
N LEU A 129 23.91 -16.30 -10.03
CA LEU A 129 25.28 -15.77 -10.17
C LEU A 129 26.34 -16.70 -9.54
N LEU A 130 26.08 -17.25 -8.35
CA LEU A 130 26.99 -18.20 -7.72
C LEU A 130 27.11 -19.51 -8.50
N LEU A 131 26.01 -20.02 -9.06
CA LEU A 131 26.01 -21.24 -9.86
C LEU A 131 26.76 -21.07 -11.19
N VAL A 132 26.58 -19.93 -11.86
CA VAL A 132 27.33 -19.59 -13.09
C VAL A 132 28.82 -19.45 -12.80
N MET A 133 29.19 -18.79 -11.70
CA MET A 133 30.61 -18.63 -11.36
C MET A 133 31.28 -19.98 -11.04
N LEU A 134 30.58 -20.87 -10.34
CA LEU A 134 31.08 -22.22 -10.04
C LEU A 134 31.26 -23.06 -11.31
N LEU A 135 30.31 -22.97 -12.26
CA LEU A 135 30.42 -23.62 -13.56
C LEU A 135 31.66 -23.18 -14.34
N VAL A 136 31.93 -21.87 -14.38
CA VAL A 136 33.12 -21.31 -15.06
C VAL A 136 34.41 -21.82 -14.42
N MET A 137 34.47 -21.90 -13.09
CA MET A 137 35.65 -22.40 -12.38
C MET A 137 35.94 -23.87 -12.70
N VAL A 138 34.92 -24.73 -12.75
CA VAL A 138 35.08 -26.15 -13.09
C VAL A 138 35.59 -26.32 -14.53
N ILE A 139 35.09 -25.53 -15.48
CA ILE A 139 35.55 -25.58 -16.88
C ILE A 139 37.03 -25.21 -17.00
N VAL A 140 37.48 -24.19 -16.26
CA VAL A 140 38.90 -23.78 -16.25
C VAL A 140 39.80 -24.88 -15.67
N LEU A 141 39.35 -25.56 -14.61
CA LEU A 141 40.09 -26.68 -14.00
C LEU A 141 40.16 -27.93 -14.88
N LEU A 142 39.22 -28.13 -15.81
CA LEU A 142 39.26 -29.24 -16.76
C LEU A 142 40.19 -28.98 -17.96
N TRP A 143 40.65 -27.74 -18.13
CA TRP A 143 41.54 -27.32 -19.23
C TRP A 143 43.01 -27.22 -18.84
N HIS A 144 43.34 -27.44 -17.56
CA HIS A 144 44.70 -27.44 -17.02
C HIS A 144 45.02 -28.81 -16.44
#